data_AF-A0A3A4K126-F1
#
_entry.id   AF-A0A3A4K126-F1
#
_cell.length_a   1.000
_cell.length_b   1.000
_cell.length_c   1.000
_cell.angle_alpha   90.00
_cell.angle_beta   90.00
_cell.angle_gamma   90.00
#
_symmetry.space_group_name_H-M   'P 1'
#
loop_
_entity.id
_entity.type
_entity.pdbx_description
1 polymer ?
#
loop_
_entity_poly.entity_id
_entity_poly.type
_entity_poly.pdbx_seq_one_letter_code
_entity_poly.pdbx_strand_id
1 'polypeptide(L)'
;LFVLPVWLLVRAPQNAAALLLAGCAAGLAALVRPTDLVPLGLAIAWWLPAIGRRVWLFALPLAALGAVQLAYNAVQFGSWSAFGQTIMSEASVAARGVPSQWVWNPLPGIFGLLFSPSRGLFVYSPVLLFLAGWLTVKGRRARPDGATTPERRRLFCAWGSGAVGVLFVSAFRWEWWGGFCWGPRFMTDAAPYLALLLPPVLESLRRVSAKTAFALLLFLSIFIQWLGSVSDIYGPHSWNGQRQTYSQADREIMWDLDPPPQIVHHLLDFRREEDLVFRAGP
;
A
#
# COMPACT_ATOMS: atom_id res chain seq x y z
N LEU A 1 -2.74 7.35 11.16
CA LEU A 1 -4.14 7.80 11.03
C LEU A 1 -5.10 6.66 10.66
N PHE A 2 -4.78 5.77 9.71
CA PHE A 2 -5.67 4.67 9.28
C PHE A 2 -6.12 3.66 10.34
N VAL A 3 -5.26 3.33 11.29
CA VAL A 3 -5.58 2.33 12.32
C VAL A 3 -6.54 2.86 13.38
N LEU A 4 -6.47 4.18 13.66
CA LEU A 4 -7.17 4.81 14.78
C LEU A 4 -8.71 4.78 14.64
N PRO A 5 -9.32 5.12 13.49
CA PRO A 5 -10.76 5.00 13.30
C PRO A 5 -11.27 3.60 13.59
N VAL A 6 -10.65 2.58 12.98
CA VAL A 6 -11.07 1.18 13.18
C VAL A 6 -10.88 0.74 14.63
N TRP A 7 -9.76 1.11 15.26
CA TRP A 7 -9.53 0.81 16.68
C TRP A 7 -10.56 1.44 17.62
N LEU A 8 -10.94 2.70 17.39
CA LEU A 8 -11.99 3.39 18.15
C LEU A 8 -13.35 2.72 17.95
N LEU A 9 -13.67 2.32 16.73
CA LEU A 9 -14.90 1.60 16.40
C LEU A 9 -14.97 0.20 17.02
N VAL A 10 -13.83 -0.48 17.16
CA VAL A 10 -13.74 -1.75 17.88
C VAL A 10 -14.01 -1.56 19.36
N ARG A 11 -13.38 -0.56 19.99
CA ARG A 11 -13.45 -0.38 21.44
C ARG A 11 -14.77 0.19 21.92
N ALA A 12 -15.35 1.12 21.16
CA ALA A 12 -16.52 1.87 21.62
C ALA A 12 -17.41 2.32 20.45
N PRO A 13 -18.02 1.38 19.70
CA PRO A 13 -18.78 1.67 18.47
C PRO A 13 -20.01 2.56 18.69
N GLN A 14 -20.50 2.65 19.93
CA GLN A 14 -21.66 3.45 20.31
C GLN A 14 -21.28 4.73 21.08
N ASN A 15 -20.01 4.92 21.45
CA ASN A 15 -19.59 6.08 22.23
C ASN A 15 -19.44 7.32 21.31
N ALA A 16 -20.08 8.43 21.69
CA ALA A 16 -20.10 9.63 20.86
C ALA A 16 -18.71 10.25 20.65
N ALA A 17 -17.90 10.33 21.70
CA ALA A 17 -16.54 10.86 21.59
C ALA A 17 -15.66 9.96 20.70
N ALA A 18 -15.78 8.63 20.83
CA ALA A 18 -15.06 7.70 19.98
C ALA A 18 -15.45 7.84 18.50
N LEU A 19 -16.74 8.01 18.20
CA LEU A 19 -17.24 8.22 16.83
C LEU A 19 -16.76 9.55 16.24
N LEU A 20 -16.82 10.63 17.01
CA LEU A 20 -16.30 11.94 16.60
C LEU A 20 -14.79 11.88 16.35
N LEU A 21 -14.02 11.29 17.26
CA LEU A 21 -12.58 11.12 17.10
C LEU A 21 -12.22 10.21 15.91
N ALA A 22 -12.97 9.14 15.69
CA ALA A 22 -12.78 8.26 14.54
C ALA A 22 -13.05 9.01 13.22
N GLY A 23 -14.10 9.83 13.18
CA GLY A 23 -14.43 10.65 12.02
C GLY A 23 -13.41 11.78 11.77
N CYS A 24 -12.91 12.42 12.83
CA CYS A 24 -11.80 13.38 12.75
C CYS A 24 -10.54 12.70 12.19
N ALA A 25 -10.15 11.55 12.73
CA ALA A 25 -8.98 10.80 12.27
C ALA A 25 -9.12 10.34 10.81
N ALA A 26 -10.33 9.95 10.40
CA ALA A 26 -10.65 9.62 9.02
C ALA A 26 -10.56 10.84 8.10
N GLY A 27 -11.10 11.99 8.50
CA GLY A 27 -11.01 13.23 7.74
C GLY A 27 -9.57 13.73 7.61
N LEU A 28 -8.79 13.70 8.69
CA LEU A 28 -7.36 14.04 8.63
C LEU A 28 -6.58 13.10 7.69
N ALA A 29 -6.90 11.81 7.69
CA ALA A 29 -6.31 10.88 6.73
C ALA A 29 -6.64 11.27 5.28
N ALA A 30 -7.89 11.64 5.01
CA ALA A 30 -8.35 12.08 3.70
C ALA A 30 -7.71 13.41 3.25
N LEU A 31 -7.44 14.33 4.17
CA LEU A 31 -6.70 15.57 3.89
C LEU A 31 -5.27 15.29 3.43
N VAL A 32 -4.61 14.31 4.06
CA VAL A 32 -3.24 13.92 3.68
C VAL A 32 -3.24 13.23 2.33
N ARG A 33 -4.18 12.29 2.11
CA ARG A 33 -4.31 11.52 0.87
C ARG A 33 -5.79 11.20 0.59
N PRO A 34 -6.42 11.91 -0.37
CA PRO A 34 -7.83 11.68 -0.71
C PRO A 34 -8.12 10.27 -1.22
N THR A 35 -7.13 9.62 -1.85
CA THR A 35 -7.22 8.23 -2.34
C THR A 35 -7.50 7.23 -1.22
N ASP A 36 -7.14 7.58 0.01
CA ASP A 36 -7.22 6.65 1.14
C ASP A 36 -8.64 6.59 1.73
N LEU A 37 -9.56 7.43 1.25
CA LEU A 37 -10.98 7.34 1.55
C LEU A 37 -11.57 5.99 1.11
N VAL A 38 -11.10 5.42 0.00
CA VAL A 38 -11.57 4.12 -0.50
C VAL A 38 -11.19 2.99 0.47
N PRO A 39 -9.90 2.73 0.76
CA PRO A 39 -9.53 1.66 1.68
C PRO A 39 -10.07 1.88 3.09
N LEU A 40 -10.13 3.14 3.57
CA LEU A 40 -10.71 3.45 4.87
C LEU A 40 -12.23 3.20 4.90
N GLY A 41 -12.95 3.63 3.86
CA GLY A 41 -14.38 3.39 3.72
C GLY A 41 -14.72 1.90 3.67
N LEU A 42 -13.95 1.12 2.91
CA LEU A 42 -14.09 -0.34 2.86
C LEU A 42 -13.81 -1.02 4.20
N ALA A 43 -12.87 -0.51 5.00
CA ALA A 43 -12.60 -1.02 6.33
C ALA A 43 -13.72 -0.66 7.33
N ILE A 44 -14.20 0.58 7.29
CA ILE A 44 -15.23 1.11 8.19
C ILE A 44 -16.62 0.54 7.87
N ALA A 45 -16.87 0.13 6.62
CA ALA A 45 -18.13 -0.50 6.20
C ALA A 45 -18.55 -1.68 7.10
N TRP A 46 -17.57 -2.44 7.61
CA TRP A 46 -17.79 -3.57 8.53
C TRP A 46 -18.33 -3.17 9.91
N TRP A 47 -18.22 -1.89 10.27
CA TRP A 47 -18.66 -1.33 11.55
C TRP A 47 -19.95 -0.54 11.44
N LEU A 48 -20.45 -0.23 10.23
CA LEU A 48 -21.70 0.49 10.03
C LEU A 48 -22.90 -0.14 10.79
N PRO A 49 -23.07 -1.49 10.81
CA PRO A 49 -24.14 -2.10 11.60
C PRO A 49 -23.97 -1.89 13.11
N ALA A 50 -22.72 -1.84 13.59
CA ALA A 50 -22.40 -1.66 15.01
C ALA A 50 -22.56 -0.19 15.45
N ILE A 51 -22.36 0.77 14.53
CA ILE A 51 -22.55 2.21 14.78
C ILE A 51 -24.04 2.59 14.67
N GLY A 52 -24.75 1.99 13.71
CA GLY A 52 -26.18 2.20 13.49
C GLY A 52 -26.54 3.66 13.21
N ARG A 53 -27.62 4.15 13.82
CA ARG A 53 -28.14 5.53 13.62
C ARG A 53 -27.17 6.62 14.08
N ARG A 54 -26.11 6.28 14.82
CA ARG A 54 -25.07 7.24 15.28
C ARG A 54 -23.99 7.50 14.24
N VAL A 55 -24.11 6.96 13.02
CA VAL A 55 -23.12 7.15 11.93
C VAL A 55 -22.86 8.62 11.62
N TRP A 56 -23.84 9.50 11.83
CA TRP A 56 -23.67 10.94 11.65
C TRP A 56 -22.59 11.54 12.55
N LEU A 57 -22.35 10.98 13.75
CA LEU A 57 -21.27 11.43 14.65
C LEU A 57 -19.88 11.15 14.07
N PHE A 58 -19.76 10.08 13.27
CA PHE A 58 -18.55 9.79 12.51
C PHE A 58 -18.50 10.65 11.23
N ALA A 59 -19.62 10.76 10.52
CA ALA A 59 -19.68 11.45 9.23
C ALA A 59 -19.50 12.96 9.34
N LEU A 60 -19.95 13.58 10.43
CA LEU A 60 -19.91 15.04 10.63
C LEU A 60 -18.47 15.61 10.59
N PRO A 61 -17.52 15.16 11.42
CA PRO A 61 -16.15 15.66 11.35
C PRO A 61 -15.43 15.28 10.05
N LEU A 62 -15.71 14.09 9.50
CA LEU A 62 -15.19 13.68 8.18
C LEU A 62 -15.67 14.65 7.08
N ALA A 63 -16.95 14.98 7.07
CA ALA A 63 -17.54 15.92 6.12
C ALA A 63 -17.04 17.35 6.34
N ALA A 64 -16.88 17.79 7.59
CA ALA A 64 -16.33 19.11 7.91
C ALA A 64 -14.90 19.27 7.39
N LEU A 65 -14.03 18.29 7.63
CA LEU A 65 -12.66 18.29 7.12
C LEU A 65 -12.64 18.16 5.59
N GLY A 66 -13.52 17.34 5.02
CA GLY A 66 -13.71 17.27 3.56
C GLY A 66 -14.10 18.62 2.96
N ALA A 67 -15.03 19.35 3.59
CA ALA A 67 -15.44 20.67 3.15
C ALA A 67 -14.27 21.68 3.21
N VAL A 68 -13.43 21.60 4.24
CA VAL A 68 -12.19 22.41 4.33
C VAL A 68 -11.26 22.11 3.15
N GLN A 69 -11.07 20.84 2.77
CA GLN A 69 -10.26 20.48 1.59
C GLN A 69 -10.84 21.02 0.30
N LEU A 70 -12.15 20.87 0.09
CA LEU A 70 -12.82 21.33 -1.11
C LEU A 70 -12.77 22.86 -1.23
N ALA A 71 -12.95 23.57 -0.12
CA ALA A 71 -12.80 25.02 -0.06
C ALA A 71 -11.36 25.45 -0.35
N TYR A 72 -10.38 24.79 0.26
CA TYR A 72 -8.96 25.01 -0.03
C TYR A 72 -8.66 24.82 -1.52
N ASN A 73 -9.15 23.73 -2.12
CA ASN A 73 -8.96 23.44 -3.53
C ASN A 73 -9.61 24.51 -4.42
N ALA A 74 -10.83 24.94 -4.10
CA ALA A 74 -11.53 25.98 -4.85
C ALA A 74 -10.76 27.31 -4.83
N VAL A 75 -10.20 27.69 -3.68
CA VAL A 75 -9.41 28.93 -3.53
C VAL A 75 -8.06 28.82 -4.24
N GLN A 76 -7.34 27.72 -4.06
CA GLN A 76 -5.96 27.59 -4.55
C GLN A 76 -5.85 27.17 -6.01
N PHE A 77 -6.77 26.34 -6.49
CA PHE A 77 -6.72 25.77 -7.84
C PHE A 77 -7.86 26.27 -8.73
N GLY A 78 -8.74 27.14 -8.24
CA GLY A 78 -9.92 27.62 -8.98
C GLY A 78 -10.99 26.55 -9.20
N SER A 79 -10.86 25.38 -8.58
CA SER A 79 -11.80 24.26 -8.70
C SER A 79 -11.78 23.41 -7.44
N TRP A 80 -12.96 23.08 -6.92
CA TRP A 80 -13.11 22.26 -5.71
C TRP A 80 -12.62 20.81 -5.89
N SER A 81 -12.64 20.30 -7.13
CA SER A 81 -12.21 18.93 -7.47
C SER A 81 -10.74 18.85 -7.90
N ALA A 82 -10.06 19.98 -8.05
CA ALA A 82 -8.67 20.01 -8.45
C ALA A 82 -7.76 19.73 -7.25
N PHE A 83 -6.93 18.70 -7.38
CA PHE A 83 -5.89 18.38 -6.41
C PHE A 83 -4.53 18.55 -7.07
N GLY A 84 -3.56 19.14 -6.37
CA GLY A 84 -2.23 19.38 -6.94
C GLY A 84 -1.56 18.12 -7.52
N GLN A 85 -1.72 16.97 -6.85
CA GLN A 85 -1.20 15.70 -7.38
C GLN A 85 -1.92 15.24 -8.66
N THR A 86 -3.23 15.46 -8.75
CA THR A 86 -4.02 15.12 -9.94
C THR A 86 -3.58 15.99 -11.12
N ILE A 87 -3.40 17.30 -10.90
CA ILE A 87 -2.92 18.23 -11.94
C ILE A 87 -1.54 17.81 -12.44
N MET A 88 -0.61 17.52 -11.52
CA MET A 88 0.75 17.09 -11.89
C MET A 88 0.77 15.74 -12.59
N SER A 89 -0.04 14.79 -12.13
CA SER A 89 -0.21 13.47 -12.75
C SER A 89 -0.78 13.61 -14.17
N GLU A 90 -1.83 14.40 -14.36
CA GLU A 90 -2.44 14.63 -15.68
C GLU A 90 -1.46 15.31 -16.64
N ALA A 91 -0.73 16.33 -16.19
CA ALA A 91 0.31 16.97 -16.98
C ALA A 91 1.43 15.98 -17.36
N SER A 92 1.86 15.14 -16.41
CA SER A 92 2.92 14.13 -16.64
C SER A 92 2.48 13.06 -17.64
N VAL A 93 1.23 12.62 -17.56
CA VAL A 93 0.64 11.61 -18.44
C VAL A 93 0.39 12.19 -19.84
N ALA A 94 -0.12 13.42 -19.94
CA ALA A 94 -0.29 14.13 -21.20
C ALA A 94 1.04 14.39 -21.92
N ALA A 95 2.09 14.78 -21.19
CA ALA A 95 3.44 14.95 -21.74
C ALA A 95 4.02 13.66 -22.36
N ARG A 96 3.48 12.49 -21.96
CA ARG A 96 3.88 11.16 -22.46
C ARG A 96 2.96 10.63 -23.55
N GLY A 97 2.04 11.46 -24.07
CA GLY A 97 1.05 11.05 -25.07
C GLY A 97 0.01 10.05 -24.55
N VAL A 98 -0.14 9.94 -23.23
CA VAL A 98 -1.14 9.05 -22.62
C VAL A 98 -2.41 9.86 -22.37
N PRO A 99 -3.60 9.37 -22.76
CA PRO A 99 -4.83 10.16 -22.73
C PRO A 99 -5.42 10.32 -21.32
N SER A 100 -5.11 9.43 -20.38
CA SER A 100 -5.65 9.47 -19.03
C SER A 100 -4.71 8.79 -18.04
N GLN A 101 -4.63 9.35 -16.84
CA GLN A 101 -3.93 8.74 -15.71
C GLN A 101 -4.63 7.48 -15.18
N TRP A 102 -5.89 7.27 -15.56
CA TRP A 102 -6.71 6.14 -15.16
C TRP A 102 -6.91 5.19 -16.33
N VAL A 103 -6.82 3.88 -16.06
CA VAL A 103 -7.03 2.83 -17.05
C VAL A 103 -8.29 2.03 -16.75
N TRP A 104 -8.93 1.48 -17.78
CA TRP A 104 -10.11 0.62 -17.59
C TRP A 104 -9.77 -0.81 -17.21
N ASN A 105 -8.63 -1.32 -17.66
CA ASN A 105 -8.15 -2.66 -17.34
C ASN A 105 -7.16 -2.62 -16.17
N PRO A 106 -7.54 -3.02 -14.95
CA PRO A 106 -6.65 -2.99 -13.79
C PRO A 106 -5.71 -4.20 -13.74
N LEU A 107 -5.92 -5.24 -14.56
CA LEU A 107 -5.17 -6.50 -14.45
C LEU A 107 -3.65 -6.30 -14.52
N PRO A 108 -3.09 -5.50 -15.47
CA PRO A 108 -1.65 -5.24 -15.48
C PRO A 108 -1.16 -4.59 -14.19
N GLY A 109 -1.94 -3.68 -13.62
CA GLY A 109 -1.63 -3.04 -12.34
C GLY A 109 -1.71 -4.01 -11.16
N ILE A 110 -2.71 -4.89 -11.11
CA ILE A 110 -2.84 -5.91 -10.07
C ILE A 110 -1.66 -6.87 -10.10
N PHE A 111 -1.37 -7.47 -11.26
CA PHE A 111 -0.25 -8.41 -11.39
C PHE A 111 1.09 -7.72 -11.19
N GLY A 112 1.25 -6.51 -11.71
CA GLY A 112 2.43 -5.69 -11.52
C GLY A 112 2.71 -5.40 -10.04
N LEU A 113 1.73 -4.83 -9.33
CA LEU A 113 1.86 -4.47 -7.92
C LEU A 113 2.07 -5.67 -6.99
N LEU A 114 1.67 -6.88 -7.40
CA LEU A 114 1.85 -8.08 -6.58
C LEU A 114 3.12 -8.86 -6.93
N PHE A 115 3.44 -9.01 -8.22
CA PHE A 115 4.40 -10.01 -8.71
C PHE A 115 5.51 -9.47 -9.61
N SER A 116 5.47 -8.20 -10.02
CA SER A 116 6.55 -7.64 -10.84
C SER A 116 7.92 -7.83 -10.17
N PRO A 117 8.95 -8.31 -10.88
CA PRO A 117 10.32 -8.37 -10.40
C PRO A 117 10.83 -7.03 -9.82
N SER A 118 10.52 -5.92 -10.48
CA SER A 118 11.02 -4.61 -10.07
C SER A 118 10.09 -3.83 -9.15
N ARG A 119 8.80 -4.21 -9.04
CA ARG A 119 7.76 -3.44 -8.31
C ARG A 119 6.72 -4.30 -7.59
N GLY A 120 6.96 -5.60 -7.38
CA GLY A 120 5.97 -6.51 -6.83
C GLY A 120 6.02 -6.58 -5.30
N LEU A 121 4.86 -6.52 -4.65
CA LEU A 121 4.73 -6.67 -3.20
C LEU A 121 5.36 -7.98 -2.69
N PHE A 122 5.14 -9.11 -3.35
CA PHE A 122 5.69 -10.39 -2.91
C PHE A 122 7.18 -10.54 -3.22
N VAL A 123 7.72 -9.71 -4.12
CA VAL A 123 9.16 -9.66 -4.40
C VAL A 123 9.88 -8.83 -3.34
N TYR A 124 9.31 -7.67 -2.98
CA TYR A 124 9.91 -6.76 -1.99
C TYR A 124 9.58 -7.12 -0.53
N SER A 125 8.50 -7.88 -0.30
CA SER A 125 8.07 -8.33 1.02
C SER A 125 7.64 -9.79 0.97
N PRO A 126 8.57 -10.73 0.67
CA PRO A 126 8.27 -12.15 0.53
C PRO A 126 7.64 -12.79 1.77
N VAL A 127 7.81 -12.20 2.97
CA VAL A 127 7.11 -12.65 4.18
C VAL A 127 5.59 -12.69 4.01
N LEU A 128 5.02 -11.83 3.16
CA LEU A 128 3.58 -11.77 2.89
C LEU A 128 3.06 -12.98 2.11
N LEU A 129 3.93 -13.82 1.53
CA LEU A 129 3.53 -15.10 0.94
C LEU A 129 2.89 -16.03 1.98
N PHE A 130 3.29 -15.93 3.25
CA PHE A 130 2.63 -16.67 4.34
C PHE A 130 1.18 -16.25 4.53
N LEU A 131 0.87 -14.94 4.38
CA LEU A 131 -0.51 -14.46 4.43
C LEU A 131 -1.32 -14.99 3.24
N ALA A 132 -0.76 -14.93 2.03
CA ALA A 132 -1.40 -15.47 0.83
C ALA A 132 -1.67 -16.98 0.95
N GLY A 133 -0.68 -17.75 1.41
CA GLY A 133 -0.82 -19.20 1.65
C GLY A 133 -1.82 -19.53 2.76
N TRP A 134 -1.85 -18.75 3.83
CA TRP A 134 -2.81 -18.92 4.91
C TRP A 134 -4.25 -18.69 4.43
N LEU A 135 -4.48 -17.64 3.62
CA LEU A 135 -5.78 -17.33 3.02
C LEU A 135 -6.27 -18.46 2.09
N THR A 136 -5.39 -19.08 1.31
CA THR A 136 -5.78 -20.16 0.38
C THR A 136 -6.06 -21.49 1.09
N VAL A 137 -5.25 -21.86 2.09
CA VAL A 137 -5.34 -23.17 2.77
C VAL A 137 -6.33 -23.15 3.93
N LYS A 138 -6.26 -22.14 4.80
CA LYS A 138 -7.10 -22.03 6.00
C LYS A 138 -8.32 -21.15 5.79
N GLY A 139 -8.29 -20.16 4.90
CA GLY A 139 -9.50 -19.39 4.56
C GLY A 139 -10.63 -20.26 3.99
N ARG A 140 -10.30 -21.37 3.32
CA ARG A 140 -11.27 -22.36 2.84
C ARG A 140 -11.67 -23.41 3.89
N ARG A 141 -10.83 -23.64 4.89
CA ARG A 141 -11.03 -24.64 5.96
C ARG A 141 -11.45 -24.03 7.29
N ALA A 142 -11.62 -22.71 7.36
CA ALA A 142 -12.26 -22.01 8.45
C ALA A 142 -13.75 -22.37 8.46
N ARG A 143 -14.05 -23.64 8.80
CA ARG A 143 -15.19 -23.90 9.66
C ARG A 143 -15.04 -22.97 10.87
N PRO A 144 -16.13 -22.44 11.41
CA PRO A 144 -16.08 -21.73 12.68
C PRO A 144 -15.64 -22.73 13.75
N ASP A 145 -14.33 -22.96 13.86
CA ASP A 145 -13.74 -23.39 15.11
C ASP A 145 -14.20 -22.33 16.10
N GLY A 146 -14.98 -22.72 17.11
CA GLY A 146 -15.67 -21.82 18.05
C GLY A 146 -14.76 -20.82 18.80
N ALA A 147 -13.47 -20.78 18.48
CA ALA A 147 -12.46 -19.85 18.95
C ALA A 147 -12.43 -18.49 18.21
N THR A 148 -13.01 -18.35 17.01
CA THR A 148 -12.99 -17.06 16.30
C THR A 148 -14.22 -16.23 16.65
N THR A 149 -14.05 -15.21 17.50
CA THR A 149 -15.15 -14.29 17.82
C THR A 149 -15.63 -13.55 16.58
N PRO A 150 -16.93 -13.22 16.46
CA PRO A 150 -17.46 -12.43 15.34
C PRO A 150 -16.70 -11.11 15.12
N GLU A 151 -16.20 -10.52 16.20
CA GLU A 151 -15.38 -9.30 16.18
C GLU A 151 -14.01 -9.50 15.54
N ARG A 152 -13.30 -10.60 15.86
CA ARG A 152 -12.03 -10.95 15.19
C ARG A 152 -12.24 -11.14 13.69
N ARG A 153 -13.34 -11.79 13.30
CA ARG A 153 -13.68 -11.96 11.87
C ARG A 153 -13.95 -10.61 11.20
N ARG A 154 -14.75 -9.75 11.83
CA ARG A 154 -15.02 -8.39 11.31
C ARG A 154 -13.74 -7.58 11.15
N LEU A 155 -12.84 -7.61 12.14
CA LEU A 155 -11.54 -6.96 12.07
C LEU A 155 -10.70 -7.47 10.92
N PHE A 156 -10.57 -8.79 10.79
CA PHE A 156 -9.85 -9.41 9.68
C PHE A 156 -10.41 -8.97 8.32
N CYS A 157 -11.73 -9.01 8.17
CA CYS A 157 -12.39 -8.57 6.95
C CYS A 157 -12.22 -7.06 6.69
N ALA A 158 -12.23 -6.22 7.73
CA ALA A 158 -12.00 -4.78 7.62
C ALA A 158 -10.58 -4.44 7.17
N TRP A 159 -9.56 -5.08 7.76
CA TRP A 159 -8.18 -4.87 7.33
C TRP A 159 -7.94 -5.45 5.93
N GLY A 160 -8.52 -6.61 5.63
CA GLY A 160 -8.47 -7.23 4.31
C GLY A 160 -9.09 -6.36 3.23
N SER A 161 -10.29 -5.83 3.46
CA SER A 161 -10.98 -4.95 2.50
C SER A 161 -10.23 -3.62 2.33
N GLY A 162 -9.61 -3.09 3.38
CA GLY A 162 -8.72 -1.93 3.28
C GLY A 162 -7.48 -2.19 2.41
N ALA A 163 -6.76 -3.29 2.65
CA ALA A 163 -5.60 -3.68 1.82
C ALA A 163 -6.00 -3.87 0.35
N VAL A 164 -7.14 -4.52 0.10
CA VAL A 164 -7.71 -4.69 -1.24
C VAL A 164 -8.08 -3.35 -1.86
N GLY A 165 -8.66 -2.42 -1.08
CA GLY A 165 -8.96 -1.06 -1.54
C GLY A 165 -7.73 -0.32 -2.05
N VAL A 166 -6.62 -0.38 -1.31
CA VAL A 166 -5.33 0.21 -1.75
C VAL A 166 -4.88 -0.42 -3.06
N LEU A 167 -4.90 -1.76 -3.16
CA LEU A 167 -4.50 -2.46 -4.38
C LEU A 167 -5.35 -2.02 -5.57
N PHE A 168 -6.68 -1.96 -5.43
CA PHE A 168 -7.58 -1.59 -6.52
C PHE A 168 -7.35 -0.15 -6.99
N VAL A 169 -7.36 0.83 -6.07
CA VAL A 169 -7.14 2.24 -6.43
C VAL A 169 -5.80 2.42 -7.15
N SER A 170 -4.78 1.68 -6.72
CA SER A 170 -3.43 1.75 -7.30
C SER A 170 -3.34 1.03 -8.64
N ALA A 171 -4.02 -0.10 -8.80
CA ALA A 171 -4.03 -0.88 -10.04
C ALA A 171 -4.73 -0.18 -11.21
N PHE A 172 -5.66 0.73 -10.91
CA PHE A 172 -6.33 1.55 -11.91
C PHE A 172 -5.47 2.73 -12.41
N ARG A 173 -4.29 2.98 -11.83
CA ARG A 173 -3.36 4.01 -12.31
C ARG A 173 -2.63 3.53 -13.56
N TRP A 174 -2.50 4.41 -14.55
CA TRP A 174 -1.68 4.16 -15.73
C TRP A 174 -0.24 3.83 -15.32
N GLU A 175 0.31 4.64 -14.40
CA GLU A 175 1.64 4.51 -13.81
C GLU A 175 1.63 3.69 -12.52
N TRP A 176 0.99 2.51 -12.53
CA TRP A 176 0.89 1.63 -11.35
C TRP A 176 2.25 1.32 -10.70
N TRP A 177 3.37 1.43 -11.43
CA TRP A 177 4.72 1.23 -10.90
C TRP A 177 5.21 2.35 -9.97
N GLY A 178 4.48 3.47 -9.86
CA GLY A 178 4.73 4.52 -8.86
C GLY A 178 5.89 5.49 -9.17
N GLY A 179 6.44 5.42 -10.38
CA GLY A 179 7.50 6.30 -10.88
C GLY A 179 8.88 6.03 -10.25
N PHE A 180 9.68 7.10 -10.13
CA PHE A 180 11.04 7.07 -9.57
C PHE A 180 11.00 6.83 -8.05
N CYS A 181 10.95 5.55 -7.67
CA CYS A 181 10.91 5.13 -6.27
C CYS A 181 11.64 3.80 -6.08
N TRP A 182 11.74 3.35 -4.83
CA TRP A 182 12.14 1.99 -4.48
C TRP A 182 10.89 1.12 -4.26
N GLY A 183 10.83 -0.03 -4.93
CA GLY A 183 9.78 -1.02 -4.73
C GLY A 183 8.35 -0.56 -5.06
N PRO A 184 7.32 -1.26 -4.54
CA PRO A 184 5.90 -1.01 -4.82
C PRO A 184 5.37 0.19 -4.02
N ARG A 185 5.75 1.43 -4.38
CA ARG A 185 5.36 2.66 -3.66
C ARG A 185 3.91 2.67 -3.19
N PHE A 186 2.96 2.36 -4.06
CA PHE A 186 1.54 2.37 -3.70
C PHE A 186 1.13 1.27 -2.70
N MET A 187 1.76 0.09 -2.73
CA MET A 187 1.46 -0.97 -1.77
C MET A 187 2.04 -0.68 -0.37
N THR A 188 2.91 0.31 -0.23
CA THR A 188 3.34 0.81 1.08
C THR A 188 2.15 1.29 1.92
N ASP A 189 1.12 1.83 1.26
CA ASP A 189 -0.10 2.30 1.93
C ASP A 189 -0.96 1.12 2.43
N ALA A 190 -0.78 -0.08 1.84
CA ALA A 190 -1.39 -1.31 2.31
C ALA A 190 -0.61 -1.96 3.48
N ALA A 191 0.65 -1.59 3.72
CA ALA A 191 1.50 -2.19 4.75
C ALA A 191 0.85 -2.25 6.15
N PRO A 192 0.23 -1.17 6.71
CA PRO A 192 -0.40 -1.25 8.02
C PRO A 192 -1.57 -2.24 8.05
N TYR A 193 -2.35 -2.33 6.96
CA TYR A 193 -3.44 -3.29 6.83
C TYR A 193 -2.91 -4.73 6.79
N LEU A 194 -1.90 -4.97 5.97
CA LEU A 194 -1.28 -6.29 5.80
C LEU A 194 -0.58 -6.77 7.07
N ALA A 195 0.10 -5.88 7.79
CA ALA A 195 0.73 -6.20 9.08
C ALA A 195 -0.30 -6.66 10.11
N LEU A 196 -1.47 -6.02 10.17
CA LEU A 196 -2.56 -6.39 11.07
C LEU A 196 -3.26 -7.71 10.69
N LEU A 197 -3.02 -8.23 9.47
CA LEU A 197 -3.51 -9.54 9.03
C LEU A 197 -2.54 -10.70 9.33
N LEU A 198 -1.29 -10.42 9.71
CA LEU A 198 -0.28 -11.44 10.02
C LEU A 198 -0.45 -12.19 11.37
N PRO A 199 -1.04 -11.64 12.45
CA PRO A 199 -1.17 -12.37 13.71
C PRO A 199 -1.81 -13.77 13.61
N PRO A 200 -2.96 -13.98 12.94
CA PRO A 200 -3.54 -15.33 12.80
C PRO A 200 -2.67 -16.28 11.96
N VAL A 201 -1.79 -15.74 11.11
CA VAL A 201 -0.81 -16.53 10.35
C VAL A 201 0.25 -17.06 11.31
N LEU A 202 0.82 -16.20 12.15
CA LEU A 202 1.82 -16.58 13.16
C LEU A 202 1.28 -17.62 14.15
N GLU A 203 0.06 -17.42 14.66
CA GLU A 203 -0.63 -18.36 15.57
C GLU A 203 -0.81 -19.76 14.93
N SER A 204 -0.89 -19.80 13.59
CA SER A 204 -1.08 -21.04 12.83
C SER A 204 0.22 -21.84 12.60
N LEU A 205 1.39 -21.22 12.77
CA LEU A 205 2.69 -21.86 12.51
C LEU A 205 3.06 -22.81 13.65
N ARG A 206 2.85 -24.12 13.42
CA ARG A 206 3.17 -25.16 14.41
C ARG A 206 4.57 -25.75 14.26
N ARG A 207 5.06 -25.91 13.02
CA ARG A 207 6.35 -26.56 12.72
C ARG A 207 7.50 -25.56 12.86
N VAL A 208 8.62 -25.99 13.46
CA VAL A 208 9.85 -25.18 13.57
C VAL A 208 10.32 -24.73 12.19
N SER A 209 10.32 -25.61 11.19
CA SER A 209 10.68 -25.26 9.81
C SER A 209 9.84 -24.13 9.22
N ALA A 210 8.53 -24.09 9.50
CA ALA A 210 7.67 -23.01 9.03
C ALA A 210 7.94 -21.69 9.74
N LYS A 211 8.27 -21.73 11.05
CA LYS A 211 8.68 -20.55 11.82
C LYS A 211 10.03 -20.01 11.35
N THR A 212 10.99 -20.90 11.10
CA THR A 212 12.31 -20.54 10.55
C THR A 212 12.16 -19.93 9.16
N ALA A 213 11.38 -20.54 8.27
CA ALA A 213 11.09 -19.98 6.96
C ALA A 213 10.41 -18.59 7.05
N PHE A 214 9.44 -18.42 7.96
CA PHE A 214 8.82 -17.12 8.21
C PHE A 214 9.86 -16.08 8.66
N ALA A 215 10.70 -16.43 9.63
CA ALA A 215 11.73 -15.53 10.16
C ALA A 215 12.76 -15.15 9.09
N LEU A 216 13.20 -16.10 8.27
CA LEU A 216 14.12 -15.85 7.15
C LEU A 216 13.50 -14.93 6.09
N LEU A 217 12.24 -15.16 5.71
CA LEU A 217 11.56 -14.29 4.74
C LEU A 217 11.24 -12.91 5.32
N LEU A 218 10.96 -12.82 6.63
CA LEU A 218 10.81 -11.54 7.32
C LEU A 218 12.12 -10.77 7.31
N PHE A 219 13.24 -11.43 7.67
CA PHE A 219 14.56 -10.83 7.60
C PHE A 219 14.90 -10.37 6.19
N LEU A 220 14.66 -11.20 5.17
CA LEU A 220 14.87 -10.83 3.77
C LEU A 220 14.01 -9.62 3.37
N SER A 221 12.75 -9.57 3.81
CA SER A 221 11.86 -8.44 3.54
C SER A 221 12.41 -7.15 4.15
N ILE A 222 12.87 -7.20 5.41
CA ILE A 222 13.50 -6.06 6.10
C ILE A 222 14.79 -5.64 5.38
N PHE A 223 15.63 -6.60 5.00
CA PHE A 223 16.87 -6.35 4.29
C PHE A 223 16.66 -5.67 2.94
N ILE A 224 15.66 -6.11 2.15
CA ILE A 224 15.31 -5.45 0.89
C ILE A 224 14.88 -4.00 1.10
N GLN A 225 14.10 -3.72 2.15
CA GLN A 225 13.70 -2.35 2.47
C GLN A 225 14.87 -1.50 2.96
N TRP A 226 15.77 -2.08 3.76
CA TRP A 226 17.00 -1.44 4.18
C TRP A 226 17.89 -1.09 2.98
N LEU A 227 18.07 -2.02 2.04
CA LEU A 227 18.84 -1.79 0.82
C LEU A 227 18.31 -0.57 0.05
N GLY A 228 16.98 -0.46 -0.09
CA GLY A 228 16.35 0.71 -0.70
C GLY A 228 16.56 2.02 0.04
N SER A 229 16.70 1.98 1.37
CA SER A 229 16.95 3.16 2.19
C SER A 229 18.37 3.72 2.08
N VAL A 230 19.33 2.89 1.68
CA VAL A 230 20.75 3.26 1.53
C VAL A 230 21.20 3.40 0.06
N SER A 231 20.34 3.05 -0.89
CA SER A 231 20.64 3.10 -2.33
C SER A 231 20.36 4.48 -2.93
N ASP A 232 21.22 4.95 -3.83
CA ASP A 232 20.89 6.11 -4.67
C ASP A 232 19.89 5.71 -5.77
N ILE A 233 18.62 5.99 -5.54
CA ILE A 233 17.52 5.67 -6.46
C ILE A 233 17.17 6.82 -7.43
N TYR A 234 17.84 7.96 -7.34
CA TYR A 234 17.55 9.17 -8.10
C TYR A 234 18.69 9.60 -9.03
N GLY A 235 19.91 9.14 -8.78
CA GLY A 235 21.06 9.45 -9.61
C GLY A 235 20.91 8.96 -11.06
N PRO A 236 21.67 9.54 -12.00
CA PRO A 236 21.64 9.15 -13.42
C PRO A 236 22.09 7.70 -13.64
N HIS A 237 22.92 7.16 -12.74
CA HIS A 237 23.37 5.78 -12.76
C HIS A 237 22.42 4.81 -12.03
N SER A 238 21.40 5.32 -11.32
CA SER A 238 20.43 4.46 -10.64
C SER A 238 19.62 3.63 -11.63
N TRP A 239 19.02 2.54 -11.15
CA TRP A 239 18.13 1.72 -11.98
C TRP A 239 17.01 2.55 -12.64
N ASN A 240 16.42 3.49 -11.91
CA ASN A 240 15.37 4.37 -12.45
C ASN A 240 15.93 5.34 -13.50
N GLY A 241 17.12 5.90 -13.27
CA GLY A 241 17.80 6.84 -14.16
C GLY A 241 18.23 6.20 -15.47
N GLN A 242 18.86 5.03 -15.41
CA GLN A 242 19.31 4.27 -16.58
C GLN A 242 18.14 3.79 -17.44
N ARG A 243 17.04 3.39 -16.80
CA ARG A 243 15.85 2.89 -17.50
C ARG A 243 14.89 3.98 -17.95
N GLN A 244 15.18 5.24 -17.61
CA GLN A 244 14.38 6.42 -17.97
C GLN A 244 12.88 6.13 -17.87
N THR A 245 12.40 5.69 -16.70
CA THR A 245 10.99 5.26 -16.51
C THR A 245 10.01 6.43 -16.66
N TYR A 246 9.83 6.89 -17.90
CA TYR A 246 9.02 8.02 -18.32
C TYR A 246 8.14 7.72 -19.56
N SER A 247 8.03 6.49 -20.07
CA SER A 247 7.31 6.16 -21.32
C SER A 247 6.36 4.93 -21.22
N GLN A 248 5.60 4.62 -22.28
CA GLN A 248 4.75 3.41 -22.27
C GLN A 248 5.56 2.10 -22.17
N ALA A 249 6.82 2.09 -22.62
CA ALA A 249 7.74 0.96 -22.50
C ALA A 249 8.08 0.61 -21.04
N ASP A 250 7.83 1.53 -20.10
CA ASP A 250 8.10 1.34 -18.68
C ASP A 250 7.34 0.16 -18.07
N ARG A 251 6.16 -0.18 -18.61
CA ARG A 251 5.35 -1.29 -18.09
C ARG A 251 6.04 -2.63 -18.25
N GLU A 252 6.67 -2.84 -19.40
CA GLU A 252 7.38 -4.07 -19.73
C GLU A 252 8.71 -4.15 -18.98
N ILE A 253 9.39 -3.02 -18.83
CA ILE A 253 10.62 -2.87 -18.03
C ILE A 253 10.44 -3.38 -16.60
N MET A 254 9.25 -3.26 -16.01
CA MET A 254 8.98 -3.78 -14.66
C MET A 254 9.04 -5.31 -14.58
N TRP A 255 8.94 -6.01 -15.71
CA TRP A 255 8.96 -7.47 -15.84
C TRP A 255 10.29 -8.02 -16.36
N ASP A 256 11.17 -7.16 -16.86
CA ASP A 256 12.47 -7.57 -17.37
C ASP A 256 13.33 -8.18 -16.27
N LEU A 257 13.99 -9.29 -16.64
CA LEU A 257 15.03 -9.91 -15.83
C LEU A 257 16.44 -9.60 -16.35
N ASP A 258 16.55 -9.18 -17.61
CA ASP A 258 17.77 -8.72 -18.26
C ASP A 258 17.48 -7.40 -19.01
N PRO A 259 18.06 -6.24 -18.63
CA PRO A 259 18.98 -6.04 -17.50
C PRO A 259 18.36 -6.44 -16.14
N PRO A 260 19.16 -6.58 -15.07
CA PRO A 260 18.65 -7.04 -13.79
C PRO A 260 17.51 -6.16 -13.23
N PRO A 261 16.59 -6.75 -12.46
CA PRO A 261 15.54 -6.00 -11.76
C PRO A 261 16.13 -5.10 -10.67
N GLN A 262 15.36 -4.11 -10.22
CA GLN A 262 15.83 -3.03 -9.33
C GLN A 262 16.63 -3.54 -8.12
N ILE A 263 16.14 -4.55 -7.38
CA ILE A 263 16.85 -5.10 -6.22
C ILE A 263 18.23 -5.64 -6.60
N VAL A 264 18.31 -6.42 -7.68
CA VAL A 264 19.55 -7.06 -8.11
C VAL A 264 20.54 -6.03 -8.64
N HIS A 265 20.05 -5.04 -9.40
CA HIS A 265 20.88 -3.95 -9.89
C HIS A 265 21.60 -3.22 -8.76
N HIS A 266 20.87 -2.82 -7.72
CA HIS A 266 21.46 -2.12 -6.58
C HIS A 266 22.39 -3.00 -5.73
N LEU A 267 22.13 -4.31 -5.62
CA LEU A 267 23.07 -5.24 -4.99
C LEU A 267 24.40 -5.34 -5.75
N LEU A 268 24.35 -5.30 -7.08
CA LEU A 268 25.55 -5.36 -7.92
C LEU A 268 26.34 -4.05 -7.88
N ASP A 269 25.66 -2.91 -7.85
CA ASP A 269 26.31 -1.60 -7.74
C ASP A 269 26.95 -1.39 -6.37
N PHE A 270 26.29 -1.80 -5.28
CA PHE A 270 26.86 -1.73 -3.93
C PHE A 270 28.19 -2.47 -3.83
N ARG A 271 28.29 -3.63 -4.48
CA ARG A 271 29.54 -4.41 -4.54
C ARG A 271 30.65 -3.67 -5.31
N ARG A 272 30.31 -2.94 -6.37
CA ARG A 272 31.28 -2.17 -7.15
C ARG A 272 31.81 -0.96 -6.37
N GLU A 273 30.95 -0.29 -5.61
CA GLU A 273 31.36 0.83 -4.75
C GLU A 273 32.30 0.36 -3.63
N GLU A 274 31.99 -0.76 -2.97
CA GLU A 274 32.90 -1.37 -2.00
C GLU A 274 34.25 -1.72 -2.65
N ASP A 275 34.24 -2.39 -3.81
CA ASP A 275 35.48 -2.74 -4.53
C ASP A 275 36.31 -1.50 -4.90
N LEU A 276 35.67 -0.37 -5.24
CA LEU A 276 36.36 0.89 -5.54
C LEU A 276 36.94 1.54 -4.29
N VAL A 277 36.22 1.55 -3.17
CA VAL A 277 36.70 2.07 -1.89
C VAL A 277 37.86 1.23 -1.35
N PHE A 278 37.81 -0.10 -1.49
CA PHE A 278 38.90 -0.99 -1.08
C PHE A 278 40.11 -0.94 -2.02
N ARG A 279 39.93 -0.65 -3.31
CA ARG A 279 41.04 -0.43 -4.26
C ARG A 279 41.65 0.96 -4.17
N ALA A 280 40.90 1.94 -3.71
CA ALA A 280 41.37 3.30 -3.44
C ALA A 280 41.96 3.45 -2.03
N GLY A 281 42.53 2.38 -1.46
CA GLY A 281 43.25 2.41 -0.18
C GLY A 281 44.33 3.52 -0.14
N PRO A 282 44.65 3.99 1.08
CA PRO A 282 45.22 5.31 1.39
C PRO A 282 46.49 5.70 0.62
#